data_AF-A0A6A6BJM6-F1
#
_entry.id   AF-A0A6A6BJM6-F1
#
_cell.length_a   1.000
_cell.length_b   1.000
_cell.length_c   1.000
_cell.angle_alpha   90.00
_cell.angle_beta   90.00
_cell.angle_gamma   90.00
#
_symmetry.space_group_name_H-M   'P 1'
#
loop_
_entity.id
_entity.type
_entity.pdbx_description
1 polymer ?
#
loop_
_entity_poly.entity_id
_entity_poly.type
_entity_poly.pdbx_seq_one_letter_code
_entity_poly.pdbx_strand_id
1 'polypeptide(L)'
;MLAIGSLKQLRHLKALSIAGQLITGHASERPQQPDPDTMLPASLEVLTINSSSEGDSAFEQLFTRLPALHHGEKPSLPSLRHVKLRAWKRRELYISTHFLDQLRPVFVRSNITLLGPKKTNEHYGVTAKPGGYIEI
;
A
#
# COMPACT_ATOMS: atom_id res chain seq x y z
N MET A 1 14.54 -6.16 11.48
CA MET A 1 15.00 -6.71 10.19
C MET A 1 13.79 -6.76 9.28
N LEU A 2 13.78 -6.03 8.16
CA LEU A 2 12.74 -6.17 7.15
C LEU A 2 12.68 -7.62 6.69
N ALA A 3 11.48 -8.19 6.58
CA ALA A 3 11.32 -9.61 6.23
C ALA A 3 11.71 -9.89 4.77
N ILE A 4 11.69 -8.86 3.93
CA ILE A 4 12.18 -8.90 2.55
C ILE A 4 13.40 -7.97 2.45
N GLY A 5 14.52 -8.51 1.96
CA GLY A 5 15.71 -7.74 1.65
C GLY A 5 15.51 -6.77 0.47
N SER A 6 16.58 -6.11 0.01
CA SER A 6 16.47 -5.16 -1.10
C SER A 6 16.04 -5.85 -2.40
N LEU A 7 14.97 -5.33 -3.03
CA LEU A 7 14.49 -5.76 -4.33
C LEU A 7 15.07 -4.92 -5.48
N LYS A 8 15.98 -3.97 -5.21
CA LYS A 8 16.59 -3.07 -6.21
C LYS A 8 17.25 -3.80 -7.39
N GLN A 9 17.75 -5.00 -7.14
CA GLN A 9 18.44 -5.80 -8.17
C GLN A 9 17.47 -6.32 -9.24
N LEU A 10 16.16 -6.33 -8.95
CA LEU A 10 15.13 -6.78 -9.88
C LEU A 10 14.79 -5.68 -10.90
N ARG A 11 15.75 -5.37 -11.77
CA ARG A 11 15.69 -4.25 -12.74
C ARG A 11 14.52 -4.33 -13.72
N HIS A 12 13.89 -5.48 -13.89
CA HIS A 12 12.76 -5.68 -14.79
C HIS A 12 11.42 -5.85 -14.07
N LEU A 13 11.39 -5.77 -12.73
CA LEU A 13 10.15 -5.95 -11.97
C LEU A 13 9.22 -4.74 -12.15
N LYS A 14 8.16 -4.92 -12.96
CA LYS A 14 7.17 -3.88 -13.23
C LYS A 14 6.02 -3.84 -12.23
N ALA A 15 5.65 -4.98 -11.67
CA ALA A 15 4.55 -5.07 -10.71
C ALA A 15 4.96 -5.92 -9.51
N LEU A 16 4.66 -5.42 -8.31
CA LEU A 16 4.91 -6.10 -7.05
C LEU A 16 3.62 -6.17 -6.26
N SER A 17 3.23 -7.38 -5.85
CA SER A 17 2.15 -7.61 -4.89
C SER A 17 2.75 -8.23 -3.64
N ILE A 18 2.61 -7.56 -2.50
CA ILE A 18 3.34 -7.89 -1.28
C ILE A 18 2.41 -7.76 -0.07
N ALA A 19 2.57 -8.66 0.90
CA ALA A 19 1.92 -8.53 2.19
C ALA A 19 2.55 -7.35 2.93
N GLY A 20 1.73 -6.43 3.40
CA GLY A 20 2.23 -5.20 3.99
C GLY A 20 3.11 -5.42 5.22
N GLN A 21 2.84 -6.48 6.00
CA GLN A 21 3.65 -6.85 7.17
C GLN A 21 5.10 -7.22 6.81
N LEU A 22 5.36 -7.61 5.55
CA LEU A 22 6.70 -7.87 5.05
C LEU A 22 7.48 -6.56 4.77
N ILE A 23 6.75 -5.46 4.57
CA ILE A 23 7.32 -4.12 4.39
C ILE A 23 7.54 -3.44 5.74
N THR A 24 6.57 -3.49 6.65
CA THR A 24 6.69 -2.79 7.94
C THR A 24 7.43 -3.58 9.01
N GLY A 25 7.64 -4.88 8.80
CA GLY A 25 8.32 -5.76 9.75
C GLY A 25 7.43 -6.03 10.95
N HIS A 26 6.64 -7.10 10.90
CA HIS A 26 5.78 -7.48 12.02
C HIS A 26 6.62 -7.73 13.29
N ALA A 27 6.28 -7.05 14.39
CA ALA A 27 6.69 -7.41 15.76
C ALA A 27 8.19 -7.36 16.11
N SER A 28 8.98 -6.48 15.50
CA SER A 28 10.31 -6.16 16.04
C SER A 28 10.19 -5.08 17.13
N GLU A 29 10.73 -5.30 18.33
CA GLU A 29 10.76 -4.34 19.47
C GLU A 29 11.39 -2.97 19.13
N ARG A 30 11.96 -2.84 17.93
CA ARG A 30 12.31 -1.56 17.31
C ARG A 30 11.62 -1.49 15.94
N PRO A 31 10.62 -0.60 15.75
CA PRO A 31 10.07 -0.37 14.43
C PRO A 31 11.19 0.17 13.55
N GLN A 32 11.73 -0.68 12.65
CA GLN A 32 12.58 -0.19 11.58
C GLN A 32 11.65 0.49 10.59
N GLN A 33 11.80 1.79 10.46
CA GLN A 33 11.00 2.57 9.55
C GLN A 33 11.20 2.01 8.13
N PRO A 34 10.13 1.61 7.43
CA PRO A 34 10.26 1.09 6.08
C PRO A 34 10.86 2.19 5.22
N ASP A 35 12.00 1.88 4.61
CA ASP A 35 12.64 2.78 3.66
C ASP A 35 12.43 2.25 2.23
N PRO A 36 11.32 2.66 1.56
CA PRO A 36 11.03 2.26 0.19
C PRO A 36 12.15 2.64 -0.80
N ASP A 37 12.94 3.67 -0.49
CA ASP A 37 14.08 4.09 -1.31
C ASP A 37 15.11 2.96 -1.40
N THR A 38 15.43 2.27 -0.31
CA THR A 38 16.41 1.18 -0.31
C THR A 38 15.83 -0.18 -0.69
N MET A 39 14.51 -0.33 -0.65
CA MET A 39 13.82 -1.60 -0.86
C MET A 39 13.33 -1.82 -2.30
N LEU A 40 12.65 -0.85 -2.91
CA LEU A 40 11.91 -1.08 -4.16
C LEU A 40 12.76 -0.83 -5.42
N PRO A 41 12.56 -1.59 -6.51
CA PRO A 41 13.28 -1.35 -7.75
C PRO A 41 12.74 -0.13 -8.50
N ALA A 42 13.64 0.66 -9.10
CA ALA A 42 13.29 1.88 -9.85
C ALA A 42 12.37 1.63 -11.06
N SER A 43 12.35 0.41 -11.57
CA SER A 43 11.53 -0.03 -12.70
C SER A 43 10.07 -0.34 -12.33
N LEU A 44 9.74 -0.32 -11.04
CA LEU A 44 8.42 -0.66 -10.54
C LEU A 44 7.38 0.36 -10.98
N GLU A 45 6.32 -0.12 -11.62
CA GLU A 45 5.19 0.67 -12.11
C GLU A 45 3.95 0.50 -11.23
N VAL A 46 3.76 -0.70 -10.67
CA VAL A 46 2.58 -1.06 -9.87
C VAL A 46 3.00 -1.68 -8.55
N LEU A 47 2.62 -1.05 -7.44
CA LEU A 47 2.78 -1.59 -6.10
C LEU A 47 1.40 -1.96 -5.53
N THR A 48 1.18 -3.23 -5.21
CA THR A 48 -0.03 -3.71 -4.53
C THR A 48 0.34 -4.14 -3.12
N ILE A 49 -0.22 -3.47 -2.12
CA ILE A 49 -0.04 -3.77 -0.72
C ILE A 49 -1.30 -4.48 -0.23
N ASN A 50 -1.11 -5.72 0.22
CA ASN A 50 -2.14 -6.55 0.79
C ASN A 50 -1.98 -6.53 2.31
N SER A 51 -2.90 -5.95 3.08
CA SER A 51 -2.73 -5.79 4.54
C SER A 51 -3.91 -6.34 5.35
N SER A 52 -3.60 -6.82 6.56
CA SER A 52 -4.51 -7.40 7.59
C SER A 52 -4.24 -6.96 9.07
N SER A 53 -3.64 -5.79 9.41
CA SER A 53 -3.46 -5.30 10.82
C SER A 53 -3.55 -3.77 11.10
N GLU A 54 -4.36 -3.31 12.09
CA GLU A 54 -4.85 -1.91 12.29
C GLU A 54 -3.87 -0.97 12.97
N GLY A 55 -3.93 0.32 12.58
CA GLY A 55 -3.25 1.40 13.29
C GLY A 55 -1.73 1.41 13.12
N ASP A 56 -1.21 0.78 12.06
CA ASP A 56 0.23 0.71 11.84
C ASP A 56 0.73 2.02 11.19
N SER A 57 1.22 2.91 12.05
CA SER A 57 1.83 4.19 11.68
C SER A 57 3.00 4.03 10.70
N ALA A 58 3.68 2.88 10.68
CA ALA A 58 4.74 2.61 9.71
C ALA A 58 4.18 2.48 8.29
N PHE A 59 2.95 1.96 8.12
CA PHE A 59 2.28 1.99 6.83
C PHE A 59 1.91 3.40 6.43
N GLU A 60 1.27 4.17 7.31
CA GLU A 60 0.89 5.55 6.99
C GLU A 60 2.11 6.36 6.53
N GLN A 61 3.23 6.23 7.24
CA GLN A 61 4.50 6.85 6.85
C GLN A 61 5.05 6.34 5.52
N LEU A 62 4.91 5.05 5.20
CA LEU A 62 5.28 4.54 3.88
C LEU A 62 4.48 5.24 2.78
N PHE A 63 3.16 5.38 2.96
CA PHE A 63 2.28 6.01 1.98
C PHE A 63 2.53 7.50 1.82
N THR A 64 2.88 8.22 2.90
CA THR A 64 3.23 9.65 2.79
C THR A 64 4.55 9.87 2.05
N ARG A 65 5.50 8.92 2.12
CA ARG A 65 6.81 9.03 1.47
C ARG A 65 6.80 8.64 -0.01
N LEU A 66 5.92 7.72 -0.44
CA LEU A 66 5.89 7.22 -1.82
C LEU A 66 5.82 8.33 -2.91
N PRO A 67 4.97 9.36 -2.80
CA PRO A 67 4.94 10.46 -3.77
C PRO A 67 6.27 11.23 -3.88
N ALA A 68 6.96 11.42 -2.76
CA ALA A 68 8.25 12.11 -2.72
C ALA A 68 9.38 11.30 -3.39
N LEU A 69 9.26 9.98 -3.48
CA LEU A 69 10.26 9.14 -4.18
C LEU A 69 10.08 9.15 -5.70
N HIS A 70 8.92 9.64 -6.16
CA HIS A 70 8.62 9.81 -7.57
C HIS A 70 9.14 11.15 -8.12
N HIS A 71 9.28 12.16 -7.25
CA HIS A 71 9.67 13.52 -7.61
C HIS A 71 10.97 13.95 -6.92
N GLY A 72 11.90 14.51 -7.68
CA GLY A 72 13.16 15.06 -7.17
C GLY A 72 14.20 15.13 -8.28
N GLU A 73 15.39 15.67 -7.99
CA GLU A 73 16.52 15.69 -8.94
C GLU A 73 16.99 14.29 -9.32
N LYS A 74 16.77 13.31 -8.42
CA LYS A 74 17.08 11.89 -8.64
C LYS A 74 15.98 11.00 -8.06
N PRO A 75 14.85 10.82 -8.78
CA PRO A 75 13.74 10.02 -8.28
C PRO A 75 14.14 8.55 -8.12
N SER A 76 13.81 7.96 -6.97
CA SER A 76 14.08 6.55 -6.67
C SER A 76 13.07 5.60 -7.29
N LEU A 77 11.83 6.07 -7.50
CA LEU A 77 10.74 5.31 -8.10
C LEU A 77 10.13 6.05 -9.31
N PRO A 78 10.93 6.36 -10.34
CA PRO A 78 10.50 7.17 -11.48
C PRO A 78 9.42 6.51 -12.34
N SER A 79 9.35 5.18 -12.31
CA SER A 79 8.36 4.42 -13.08
C SER A 79 7.05 4.21 -12.35
N LEU A 80 6.95 4.53 -11.05
CA LEU A 80 5.76 4.21 -10.27
C LEU A 80 4.55 4.99 -10.78
N ARG A 81 3.47 4.30 -11.12
CA ARG A 81 2.21 4.88 -11.61
C ARG A 81 1.01 4.48 -10.80
N HIS A 82 1.03 3.30 -10.17
CA HIS A 82 -0.12 2.78 -9.45
C HIS A 82 0.29 2.24 -8.09
N VAL A 83 -0.42 2.67 -7.05
CA VAL A 83 -0.34 2.09 -5.72
C VAL A 83 -1.72 1.58 -5.35
N LYS A 84 -1.83 0.27 -5.06
CA LYS A 84 -3.08 -0.42 -4.78
C LYS A 84 -3.09 -0.93 -3.34
N LEU A 85 -4.16 -0.68 -2.61
CA LEU A 85 -4.45 -1.27 -1.31
C LEU A 85 -5.52 -2.34 -1.47
N ARG A 86 -5.21 -3.55 -1.01
CA ARG A 86 -6.16 -4.67 -0.94
C ARG A 86 -6.26 -5.21 0.48
N ALA A 87 -7.48 -5.46 0.93
CA ALA A 87 -7.72 -6.16 2.18
C ALA A 87 -7.35 -7.63 2.02
N TRP A 88 -6.50 -8.15 2.90
CA TRP A 88 -6.19 -9.58 2.94
C TRP A 88 -7.29 -10.27 3.79
N LYS A 89 -8.33 -10.78 3.12
CA LYS A 89 -9.60 -11.35 3.68
C LYS A 89 -10.60 -10.29 4.17
N ARG A 90 -11.85 -10.70 4.44
CA ARG A 90 -13.04 -9.92 4.85
C ARG A 90 -12.88 -9.14 6.18
N ARG A 91 -11.73 -8.55 6.43
CA ARG A 91 -11.44 -7.65 7.54
C ARG A 91 -11.05 -6.29 6.98
N GLU A 92 -11.30 -5.26 7.76
CA GLU A 92 -11.19 -3.86 7.38
C GLU A 92 -9.76 -3.49 6.96
N LEU A 93 -9.63 -2.39 6.21
CA LEU A 93 -8.32 -1.82 5.90
C LEU A 93 -7.72 -1.12 7.11
N TYR A 94 -6.40 -1.07 7.12
CA TYR A 94 -5.61 -0.57 8.25
C TYR A 94 -5.16 0.85 8.17
N ILE A 95 -5.25 1.38 6.97
CA ILE A 95 -5.18 2.80 6.74
C ILE A 95 -6.62 3.25 6.62
N SER A 96 -7.01 4.20 7.47
CA SER A 96 -8.35 4.74 7.43
C SER A 96 -8.65 5.28 6.03
N THR A 97 -9.89 5.10 5.56
CA THR A 97 -10.31 5.68 4.27
C THR A 97 -10.13 7.20 4.28
N HIS A 98 -10.29 7.83 5.44
CA HIS A 98 -10.03 9.26 5.65
C HIS A 98 -8.58 9.64 5.34
N PHE A 99 -7.60 8.92 5.88
CA PHE A 99 -6.19 9.14 5.57
C PHE A 99 -5.88 8.92 4.07
N LEU A 100 -6.46 7.87 3.47
CA LEU A 100 -6.30 7.63 2.03
C LEU A 100 -6.89 8.77 1.20
N ASP A 101 -8.06 9.28 1.58
CA ASP A 101 -8.71 10.39 0.89
C ASP A 101 -7.88 11.68 0.99
N GLN A 102 -7.21 11.92 2.13
CA GLN A 102 -6.26 13.03 2.30
C GLN A 102 -5.01 12.88 1.43
N LEU A 103 -4.54 11.66 1.19
CA LEU A 103 -3.35 11.41 0.37
C LEU A 103 -3.62 11.42 -1.14
N ARG A 104 -4.83 11.10 -1.58
CA ARG A 104 -5.17 11.05 -3.02
C ARG A 104 -4.74 12.30 -3.80
N PRO A 105 -5.01 13.54 -3.34
CA PRO A 105 -4.53 14.74 -4.02
C PRO A 105 -3.01 14.79 -4.17
N VAL A 106 -2.25 14.32 -3.17
CA VAL A 106 -0.78 14.28 -3.21
C VAL A 106 -0.31 13.28 -4.27
N PHE A 107 -0.89 12.09 -4.29
CA PHE A 107 -0.59 11.06 -5.29
C PHE A 107 -0.90 11.54 -6.73
N VAL A 108 -2.06 12.18 -6.92
CA VAL A 108 -2.45 12.73 -8.22
C VAL A 108 -1.49 13.83 -8.68
N ARG A 109 -1.09 14.76 -7.80
CA ARG A 109 -0.06 15.76 -8.11
C ARG A 109 1.27 15.13 -8.51
N SER A 110 1.55 13.95 -7.96
CA SER A 110 2.74 13.16 -8.28
C SER A 110 2.56 12.21 -9.46
N ASN A 111 1.49 12.33 -10.25
CA ASN A 111 1.19 11.44 -11.38
C ASN A 111 1.17 9.94 -11.02
N ILE A 112 0.76 9.63 -9.77
CA ILE A 112 0.53 8.28 -9.27
C ILE A 112 -0.94 8.13 -8.93
N THR A 113 -1.55 7.04 -9.37
CA THR A 113 -2.92 6.69 -8.99
C THR A 113 -2.91 5.85 -7.72
N LEU A 114 -3.52 6.37 -6.65
CA LEU A 114 -3.79 5.62 -5.42
C LEU A 114 -5.15 4.93 -5.51
N LEU A 115 -5.14 3.61 -5.64
CA LEU A 115 -6.32 2.75 -5.69
C LEU A 115 -6.53 2.09 -4.33
N GLY A 116 -7.66 2.36 -3.70
CA GLY A 116 -8.06 1.77 -2.43
C GLY A 116 -9.55 1.99 -2.22
N PRO A 117 -10.14 1.45 -1.14
CA PRO A 117 -11.53 1.72 -0.82
C PRO A 117 -11.72 3.23 -0.70
N LYS A 118 -12.71 3.73 -1.44
CA LYS A 118 -13.23 5.07 -1.22
C LYS A 118 -14.20 4.95 -0.05
N LYS A 119 -14.36 6.02 0.72
CA LYS A 119 -15.48 6.12 1.65
C LYS A 119 -16.76 5.98 0.83
N THR A 120 -17.34 4.79 0.79
CA THR A 120 -18.72 4.61 0.36
C THR A 120 -19.55 5.14 1.51
N ASN A 121 -20.35 6.18 1.30
CA ASN A 121 -21.43 6.56 2.21
C ASN A 121 -22.55 5.50 2.25
N GLU A 122 -22.24 4.26 1.91
CA GLU A 122 -23.15 3.14 1.99
C GLU A 122 -22.77 2.36 3.23
N HIS A 123 -23.59 2.54 4.26
CA HIS A 123 -23.84 1.50 5.23
C HIS A 123 -24.11 0.20 4.47
N TYR A 124 -23.10 -0.64 4.30
CA TYR A 124 -23.33 -2.08 4.18
C TYR A 124 -23.75 -2.57 5.56
N GLY A 125 -24.99 -2.23 5.92
CA GLY A 125 -25.78 -3.06 6.81
C GLY A 125 -25.92 -4.39 6.10
N VAL A 126 -24.99 -5.31 6.36
CA VAL A 126 -25.18 -6.73 6.03
C VAL A 126 -26.26 -7.22 6.98
N THR A 127 -27.52 -6.96 6.62
CA THR A 127 -28.59 -7.86 7.01
C THR A 127 -28.31 -9.13 6.23
N ALA A 128 -27.66 -10.08 6.89
CA ALA A 128 -27.56 -11.45 6.41
C ALA A 128 -28.99 -11.95 6.19
N LYS A 129 -29.46 -11.95 4.94
CA LYS A 129 -30.58 -12.81 4.58
C LYS A 129 -30.01 -14.24 4.54
N PRO A 130 -30.58 -15.18 5.32
CA PRO A 130 -30.14 -16.56 5.27
C PRO A 130 -30.53 -17.14 3.91
N GLY A 131 -29.55 -17.69 3.17
CA GLY A 131 -29.83 -18.57 2.04
C GLY A 131 -29.56 -18.02 0.62
N GLY A 132 -28.43 -17.36 0.37
CA GLY A 132 -28.00 -17.01 -0.99
C GLY A 132 -26.56 -17.47 -1.27
N TYR A 133 -26.41 -18.55 -2.02
CA TYR A 133 -25.14 -19.05 -2.54
C TYR A 133 -24.52 -18.08 -3.55
N ILE A 134 -23.18 -18.04 -3.64
CA ILE A 134 -22.48 -17.72 -4.90
C ILE A 134 -21.32 -18.69 -5.08
N GLU A 135 -21.31 -19.26 -6.28
CA GLU A 135 -20.42 -20.27 -6.86
C GLU A 135 -18.98 -19.73 -7.09
N ILE A 136 -18.08 -20.67 -7.39
CA ILE A 136 -16.61 -20.56 -7.46
C ILE A 136 -16.16 -19.59 -8.56
#